data_AF-A0A0B1SF59-F1
#
_entry.id   AF-A0A0B1SF59-F1
#
_cell.length_a   1.000
_cell.length_b   1.000
_cell.length_c   1.000
_cell.angle_alpha   90.00
_cell.angle_beta   90.00
_cell.angle_gamma   90.00
#
_symmetry.space_group_name_H-M   'P 1'
#
loop_
_entity.id
_entity.type
_entity.pdbx_description
1 polymer ?
#
loop_
_entity_poly.entity_id
_entity_poly.type
_entity_poly.pdbx_seq_one_letter_code
_entity_poly.pdbx_strand_id
1 'polypeptide(L)' 'VYSARLPVVRPSARLRTKSCSEWYEVKKATQAEAKLKAQLQQEEEMKLQKQLIDENHVDNKENATPVALPTL' A
#
# COMPACT_ATOMS: atom_id res chain seq x y z
N VAL A 1 30.14 47.64 19.29
CA VAL A 1 30.65 46.32 18.84
C VAL A 1 29.56 45.28 19.09
N TYR A 2 28.85 44.84 18.05
CA TYR A 2 27.84 43.79 18.17
C TYR A 2 28.55 42.45 17.93
N SER A 3 28.72 41.66 18.98
CA SER A 3 29.27 40.30 18.86
C SER A 3 28.10 39.32 18.76
N ALA A 4 27.99 38.63 17.62
CA ALA A 4 27.07 37.52 17.48
C ALA A 4 27.55 36.41 18.42
N ARG A 5 26.80 36.15 19.51
CA ARG A 5 27.06 35.00 20.39
C ARG A 5 26.72 33.72 19.61
N LEU A 6 27.74 32.96 19.23
CA LEU A 6 27.54 31.63 18.67
C LEU A 6 26.95 30.69 19.73
N PRO A 7 26.01 29.81 19.37
CA PRO A 7 25.45 28.85 20.30
C PRO A 7 26.56 27.91 20.79
N VAL A 8 26.80 27.88 22.10
CA VAL A 8 27.74 26.95 22.73
C VAL A 8 27.10 25.56 22.74
N VAL A 9 27.48 24.72 21.78
CA VAL A 9 27.09 23.32 21.77
C VAL A 9 27.92 22.59 22.83
N ARG A 10 27.29 22.23 23.96
CA ARG A 10 27.96 21.41 24.98
C ARG A 10 28.30 20.04 24.38
N PRO A 11 29.49 19.47 24.63
CA PRO A 11 29.82 18.09 24.20
C PRO A 11 28.84 17.03 24.73
N SER A 12 28.17 17.32 25.85
CA SER A 12 27.11 16.49 26.43
C SER A 12 25.77 16.62 25.72
N ALA A 13 25.59 17.65 24.88
CA ALA A 13 24.55 17.66 23.87
C ALA A 13 24.94 16.63 22.82
N ARG A 14 24.74 15.35 23.13
CA ARG A 14 24.57 14.31 22.13
C ARG A 14 23.41 14.80 21.27
N LEU A 15 23.72 15.44 20.15
CA LEU A 15 22.84 15.43 19.00
C LEU A 15 22.48 13.96 18.86
N ARG A 16 21.22 13.61 19.12
CA ARG A 16 20.70 12.26 18.88
C ARG A 16 20.65 12.07 17.37
N THR A 17 21.82 12.10 16.73
CA THR A 17 21.98 11.64 15.38
C THR A 17 21.77 10.14 15.47
N LYS A 18 20.75 9.68 14.77
CA LYS A 18 20.53 8.26 14.56
C LYS A 18 21.84 7.71 14.00
N SER A 19 22.35 6.65 14.61
CA SER A 19 23.57 6.02 14.11
C SER A 19 23.32 5.55 12.67
N CYS A 20 24.37 5.53 11.83
CA CYS A 20 24.24 5.05 10.45
C CYS A 20 23.60 3.64 10.40
N SER A 21 23.96 2.77 11.35
CA SER A 21 23.35 1.45 11.52
C SER A 21 21.85 1.51 11.83
N GLU A 22 21.42 2.37 12.76
CA GLU A 22 20.02 2.54 13.10
C GLU A 22 19.19 3.03 11.89
N TRP A 23 19.78 3.90 11.05
CA TRP A 23 19.14 4.32 9.81
C TRP A 23 18.95 3.15 8.83
N TYR A 24 19.95 2.29 8.69
CA TYR A 24 19.86 1.10 7.84
C TYR A 24 18.82 0.09 8.34
N GLU A 25 18.72 -0.11 9.65
CA GLU A 25 17.72 -1.00 10.25
C GLU A 25 16.29 -0.50 10.01
N VAL A 26 16.04 0.79 10.24
CA VAL A 26 14.74 1.42 9.95
C VAL A 26 14.41 1.33 8.45
N LYS A 27 15.38 1.56 7.57
CA LYS A 27 15.19 1.44 6.12
C LYS A 27 14.82 0.01 5.71
N LYS A 28 15.43 -1.01 6.33
CA LYS A 28 15.07 -2.41 6.07
C LYS A 28 13.66 -2.75 6.56
N ALA A 29 13.30 -2.31 7.77
CA ALA A 29 11.97 -2.53 8.33
C ALA A 29 10.87 -1.91 7.45
N THR A 30 11.05 -0.65 7.04
CA THR A 30 10.11 0.05 6.16
C THR A 30 9.97 -0.60 4.79
N GLN A 31 11.06 -1.13 4.21
CA GLN A 31 10.99 -1.89 2.96
C GLN A 31 10.22 -3.22 3.12
N ALA A 32 10.37 -3.90 4.27
CA ALA A 32 9.63 -5.12 4.55
C ALA A 32 8.12 -4.84 4.70
N GLU A 33 7.76 -3.79 5.43
CA GLU A 33 6.36 -3.35 5.58
C GLU A 33 5.73 -2.97 4.25
N ALA A 34 6.45 -2.23 3.39
CA ALA A 34 5.96 -1.83 2.07
C ALA A 34 5.69 -3.05 1.17
N LYS A 35 6.57 -4.06 1.20
CA LYS A 35 6.36 -5.31 0.45
C LYS A 35 5.13 -6.07 0.94
N LEU A 36 4.95 -6.16 2.25
CA LEU A 36 3.78 -6.84 2.82
C LEU A 36 2.48 -6.12 2.46
N LYS A 37 2.47 -4.78 2.53
CA LYS A 37 1.33 -3.98 2.11
C LYS A 37 0.99 -4.17 0.63
N ALA A 38 1.99 -4.21 -0.25
CA ALA A 38 1.78 -4.44 -1.68
C ALA A 38 1.17 -5.83 -1.96
N GLN A 39 1.60 -6.87 -1.23
CA GLN A 39 1.02 -8.20 -1.37
C GLN A 39 -0.45 -8.25 -0.93
N LEU A 40 -0.78 -7.61 0.19
CA LEU A 40 -2.15 -7.52 0.66
C LEU A 40 -3.06 -6.78 -0.34
N GLN A 41 -2.58 -5.69 -0.92
CA GLN A 41 -3.31 -4.95 -1.95
C GLN A 41 -3.59 -5.82 -3.19
N GLN A 42 -2.60 -6.57 -3.66
CA GLN A 42 -2.79 -7.49 -4.78
C GLN A 42 -3.79 -8.61 -4.47
N GLU A 43 -3.77 -9.13 -3.23
CA GLU A 43 -4.72 -10.16 -2.81
C GLU A 43 -6.16 -9.60 -2.74
N GLU A 44 -6.33 -8.38 -2.23
CA GLU A 44 -7.63 -7.70 -2.19
C GLU A 44 -8.16 -7.43 -3.60
N GLU A 45 -7.32 -6.94 -4.51
CA GLU A 45 -7.71 -6.68 -5.91
C GLU A 45 -8.12 -7.98 -6.63
N MET A 46 -7.39 -9.08 -6.44
CA MET A 46 -7.80 -10.38 -7.00
C MET A 46 -9.11 -10.89 -6.41
N LYS A 47 -9.35 -10.71 -5.10
CA LYS A 47 -10.62 -11.11 -4.47
C LYS A 47 -11.80 -10.32 -5.01
N LEU A 48 -11.64 -9.00 -5.16
CA LEU A 48 -12.65 -8.13 -5.77
C LEU A 48 -12.93 -8.51 -7.22
N GLN A 49 -11.90 -8.75 -8.02
CA GLN A 49 -12.06 -9.18 -9.41
C GLN A 49 -12.83 -10.51 -9.51
N LYS A 50 -12.54 -11.46 -8.61
CA LYS A 50 -13.25 -12.74 -8.58
C LYS A 50 -14.73 -12.56 -8.21
N GLN A 51 -15.04 -11.74 -7.20
CA GLN A 51 -16.43 -11.44 -6.83
C GLN A 51 -17.22 -10.81 -7.98
N LEU A 52 -16.60 -9.85 -8.70
CA LEU A 52 -17.21 -9.23 -9.87
C LEU A 52 -17.48 -10.23 -11.00
N ILE A 53 -16.56 -11.18 -11.25
CA ILE A 53 -16.76 -12.22 -12.26
C ILE A 53 -17.92 -13.14 -11.87
N ASP A 54 -18.01 -13.52 -10.59
CA ASP A 54 -19.09 -14.36 -10.07
C ASP A 54 -20.45 -13.66 -10.19
N GLU A 55 -20.57 -12.36 -9.86
CA GLU A 55 -21.80 -11.58 -10.08
C GLU A 55 -22.21 -11.53 -11.56
N ASN A 56 -21.27 -11.19 -12.46
CA ASN A 56 -21.55 -11.13 -13.90
C ASN A 56 -21.92 -12.50 -14.51
N HIS A 57 -21.49 -13.61 -13.91
CA HIS A 57 -21.88 -14.95 -14.33
C HIS A 57 -23.31 -15.30 -13.91
N VAL A 58 -23.76 -14.81 -12.75
CA VAL A 58 -25.15 -14.97 -12.28
C VAL A 58 -26.09 -14.14 -13.18
N ASP A 59 -25.77 -12.88 -13.45
CA ASP A 59 -26.60 -12.00 -14.27
C ASP A 59 -26.78 -12.49 -15.73
N ASN A 60 -25.73 -13.07 -16.32
CA ASN A 60 -25.82 -13.66 -17.68
C ASN A 60 -26.75 -14.89 -17.73
N LYS A 61 -26.89 -15.62 -16.62
CA LYS A 61 -27.73 -16.81 -16.56
C LYS A 61 -29.22 -16.47 -16.47
N GLU A 62 -29.55 -15.31 -15.91
CA GLU A 62 -30.93 -14.83 -15.77
C GLU A 62 -31.48 -14.18 -17.06
N ASN A 63 -30.60 -13.70 -17.95
CA ASN A 63 -30.99 -13.05 -19.20
C ASN A 63 -31.12 -14.00 -20.41
N ALA A 64 -30.84 -15.31 -20.23
CA ALA A 64 -31.01 -16.32 -21.27
C ALA A 64 -32.48 -16.72 -21.45
N THR A 65 -33.33 -15.76 -21.85
CA THR A 65 -34.68 -16.06 -22.33
C THR A 65 -34.55 -16.54 -23.77
N PRO A 66 -34.89 -17.79 -24.12
CA PRO A 66 -34.85 -18.21 -25.52
C PRO A 66 -35.90 -17.41 -26.29
N VAL A 67 -35.43 -16.54 -27.19
CA VAL A 67 -36.30 -15.84 -28.15
C VAL A 67 -36.95 -16.91 -29.02
N ALA A 68 -38.24 -17.17 -28.77
CA ALA A 68 -39.04 -18.04 -29.61
C ALA A 68 -39.29 -17.34 -30.95
N LEU A 69 -38.68 -17.88 -32.01
CA LEU A 69 -38.95 -17.45 -33.37
C LEU A 69 -40.37 -17.90 -33.76
N PRO A 70 -41.21 -17.02 -34.35
CA PRO A 70 -42.52 -17.42 -34.83
C PRO A 70 -42.38 -18.32 -36.05
N THR A 71 -42.86 -19.56 -35.94
CA THR A 71 -43.08 -20.45 -37.08
C THR A 71 -44.30 -20.00 -37.89
N LEU A 72 -44.07 -19.94 -39.21
CA LEU A 72 -44.94 -19.64 -40.37
C LEU A 72 -46.46 -19.64 -40.16
#